data_AF-A0A7J4FHF7-F1
#
_entry.id   AF-A0A7J4FHF7-F1
#
_cell.length_a   1.000
_cell.length_b   1.000
_cell.length_c   1.000
_cell.angle_alpha   90.00
_cell.angle_beta   90.00
_cell.angle_gamma   90.00
#
_symmetry.space_group_name_H-M   'P 1'
#
loop_
_entity.id
_entity.type
_entity.pdbx_description
1 polymer ?
#
loop_
_entity_poly.entity_id
_entity_poly.type
_entity_poly.pdbx_seq_one_letter_code
_entity_poly.pdbx_strand_id
1 'polypeptide(L)' 'MALRTKVLKYLEKKPSDFLTLTKELDIHGDEVANELNNLLKAGYITKRNSNFYLTDRGREYLKVEES' A
#
# COMPACT_ATOMS: atom_id res chain seq x y z
N MET A 1 -9.61 6.98 8.21
CA MET A 1 -8.36 6.90 7.41
C MET A 1 -8.67 6.17 6.12
N ALA A 2 -8.31 6.73 4.97
CA ALA A 2 -8.57 6.12 3.66
C ALA A 2 -7.86 4.77 3.50
N LEU A 3 -8.40 3.87 2.66
CA LEU A 3 -7.80 2.57 2.33
C LEU A 3 -6.34 2.74 1.88
N ARG A 4 -6.10 3.73 1.01
CA ARG A 4 -4.78 4.16 0.58
C ARG A 4 -3.79 4.30 1.73
N THR A 5 -4.12 5.15 2.69
CA THR A 5 -3.25 5.47 3.83
C THR A 5 -3.01 4.21 4.68
N LYS A 6 -4.02 3.34 4.86
CA LYS A 6 -3.86 2.07 5.57
C LYS A 6 -2.84 1.16 4.88
N VAL A 7 -2.97 0.97 3.57
CA VAL A 7 -2.05 0.14 2.77
C VAL A 7 -0.63 0.71 2.83
N LEU A 8 -0.46 2.01 2.61
CA LEU A 8 0.85 2.65 2.62
C LEU A 8 1.52 2.56 4.00
N LYS A 9 0.79 2.81 5.09
CA LYS A 9 1.34 2.66 6.46
C LYS A 9 1.75 1.23 6.78
N TYR A 10 1.01 0.25 6.27
CA TYR A 10 1.39 -1.15 6.45
C TYR A 10 2.70 -1.46 5.72
N LEU A 11 2.79 -1.04 4.45
CA LEU A 11 3.97 -1.23 3.61
C LEU A 11 5.19 -0.44 4.08
N GLU A 12 4.98 0.65 4.82
CA GLU A 12 6.05 1.39 5.48
C GLU A 12 6.77 0.56 6.54
N LYS A 13 6.00 -0.26 7.29
CA LYS A 13 6.52 -1.13 8.34
C LYS A 13 7.22 -2.34 7.76
N LYS A 14 6.59 -2.99 6.77
CA LYS A 14 7.16 -4.15 6.09
C LYS A 14 6.62 -4.30 4.66
N PRO A 15 7.47 -4.65 3.68
CA PRO A 15 7.01 -5.13 2.39
C PRO A 15 6.14 -6.37 2.55
N SER A 16 5.07 -6.50 1.77
CA SER A 16 4.13 -7.61 1.89
C SER A 16 3.42 -7.91 0.58
N ASP A 17 3.01 -9.16 0.40
CA ASP A 17 2.23 -9.58 -0.75
C ASP A 17 0.73 -9.22 -0.59
N PHE A 18 -0.03 -9.46 -1.66
CA PHE A 18 -1.46 -9.19 -1.71
C PHE A 18 -2.24 -9.94 -0.62
N LEU A 19 -1.97 -11.23 -0.42
CA LEU A 19 -2.71 -12.07 0.53
C LEU A 19 -2.49 -11.63 1.97
N THR A 20 -1.25 -11.27 2.30
CA THR A 20 -0.88 -10.69 3.59
C THR A 20 -1.62 -9.38 3.81
N LEU A 21 -1.63 -8.48 2.83
CA LEU A 21 -2.32 -7.19 2.92
C LEU A 21 -3.84 -7.36 3.12
N THR A 22 -4.49 -8.26 2.37
CA THR A 22 -5.93 -8.51 2.53
C THR A 22 -6.27 -9.03 3.92
N LYS A 23 -5.44 -9.96 4.43
CA LYS A 23 -5.67 -10.58 5.74
C LYS A 23 -5.43 -9.61 6.89
N GLU A 24 -4.36 -8.84 6.81
CA GLU A 24 -3.88 -8.03 7.93
C GLU A 24 -4.59 -6.68 8.02
N LEU A 25 -5.11 -6.18 6.90
CA LEU A 25 -5.96 -5.00 6.89
C LEU A 25 -7.42 -5.34 7.16
N ASP A 26 -7.80 -6.62 7.09
CA ASP A 26 -9.19 -7.12 7.17
C ASP A 26 -10.09 -6.46 6.13
N ILE A 27 -9.67 -6.53 4.86
CA ILE A 27 -10.32 -5.83 3.72
C ILE A 27 -10.53 -6.80 2.58
N HIS A 28 -11.67 -6.66 1.90
CA HIS A 28 -12.00 -7.46 0.73
C HIS A 28 -10.92 -7.37 -0.36
N GLY A 29 -10.66 -8.51 -0.99
CA GLY A 29 -9.55 -8.64 -1.93
C GLY A 29 -9.66 -7.76 -3.17
N ASP A 30 -10.87 -7.50 -3.66
CA ASP A 30 -11.14 -6.61 -4.78
C ASP A 30 -10.81 -5.15 -4.45
N GLU A 31 -11.18 -4.68 -3.26
CA GLU A 31 -10.84 -3.33 -2.78
C GLU A 31 -9.31 -3.17 -2.66
N VAL A 32 -8.63 -4.14 -2.06
CA VAL A 32 -7.16 -4.12 -1.93
C VAL A 32 -6.48 -4.18 -3.30
N ALA A 33 -6.97 -5.01 -4.23
CA ALA A 33 -6.41 -5.13 -5.57
C ALA A 33 -6.55 -3.82 -6.36
N ASN A 34 -7.72 -3.17 -6.27
CA ASN A 34 -7.97 -1.89 -6.89
C ASN A 34 -7.06 -0.80 -6.31
N GLU A 35 -6.92 -0.73 -4.99
CA GLU A 35 -6.03 0.27 -4.37
C GLU A 35 -4.56 0.01 -4.73
N LEU A 36 -4.09 -1.24 -4.71
CA LEU A 36 -2.72 -1.56 -5.10
C LEU A 36 -2.42 -1.16 -6.56
N ASN A 37 -3.36 -1.38 -7.47
CA ASN A 37 -3.22 -0.92 -8.86
C ASN A 37 -3.14 0.60 -8.96
N ASN A 38 -3.95 1.33 -8.19
CA ASN A 38 -3.91 2.80 -8.14
C ASN A 38 -2.57 3.30 -7.58
N LEU A 39 -2.09 2.68 -6.50
CA LEU A 39 -0.81 3.01 -5.86
C LEU A 39 0.40 2.73 -6.75
N LEU A 40 0.37 1.62 -7.52
CA LEU A 40 1.38 1.31 -8.53
C LEU A 40 1.40 2.37 -9.63
N LYS A 41 0.23 2.73 -10.17
CA LYS A 41 0.11 3.76 -11.22
C LYS A 41 0.59 5.13 -10.72
N ALA A 42 0.33 5.46 -9.46
CA ALA A 42 0.79 6.70 -8.84
C ALA A 42 2.30 6.73 -8.50
N GLY A 43 2.97 5.58 -8.62
CA GLY A 43 4.38 5.42 -8.24
C GLY A 43 4.62 5.50 -6.74
N TYR A 44 3.59 5.24 -5.92
CA TYR A 44 3.73 5.25 -4.46
C TYR A 44 4.27 3.93 -3.92
N ILE A 45 4.00 2.83 -4.64
CA ILE A 45 4.55 1.50 -4.33
C ILE A 45 5.20 0.90 -5.57
N THR A 46 6.09 -0.08 -5.36
CA THR A 46 6.65 -0.93 -6.41
C THR A 46 6.46 -2.40 -6.07
N LYS A 47 6.47 -3.29 -7.06
CA LYS A 47 6.31 -4.73 -6.87
C LYS A 47 7.60 -5.47 -7.25
N ARG A 48 8.11 -6.31 -6.35
CA ARG A 48 9.27 -7.20 -6.59
C ARG A 48 9.03 -8.55 -5.93
N ASN A 49 9.25 -9.65 -6.65
CA ASN A 49 9.07 -11.01 -6.12
C ASN A 49 7.74 -11.20 -5.36
N SER A 50 6.64 -10.77 -5.98
CA SER A 50 5.27 -10.79 -5.42
C SER A 50 4.97 -9.87 -4.24
N ASN A 51 5.99 -9.27 -3.62
CA ASN A 51 5.82 -8.29 -2.54
C ASN A 51 5.69 -6.86 -3.08
N PHE A 52 4.87 -6.07 -2.40
CA PHE A 52 4.76 -4.63 -2.59
C PHE A 52 5.69 -3.91 -1.61
N TYR A 53 6.34 -2.86 -2.08
CA TYR A 53 7.29 -2.04 -1.34
C TYR A 53 6.88 -0.58 -1.43
N LEU A 54 6.94 0.13 -0.31
CA LEU A 54 6.76 1.57 -0.30
C LEU A 54 7.96 2.27 -0.97
N THR A 55 7.67 3.23 -1.83
CA THR A 55 8.70 4.08 -2.47
C THR A 55 8.93 5.37 -1.66
N ASP A 56 9.99 6.11 -1.98
CA ASP A 56 10.25 7.42 -1.35
C ASP A 56 9.09 8.40 -1.60
N ARG A 57 8.55 8.45 -2.82
CA ARG A 57 7.36 9.24 -3.16
C ARG A 57 6.14 8.84 -2.32
N GLY A 58 5.96 7.53 -2.09
CA GLY A 58 4.90 7.02 -1.22
C GLY A 58 5.05 7.44 0.24
N ARG A 59 6.30 7.50 0.76
CA ARG A 59 6.59 8.03 2.09
C ARG A 59 6.31 9.53 2.19
N GLU A 60 6.68 10.30 1.18
CA GLU A 60 6.39 11.74 1.14
C GLU A 60 4.89 12.00 1.17
N TYR A 61 4.12 11.25 0.39
CA TYR A 61 2.66 11.33 0.42
C TYR A 61 2.08 11.01 1.80
N LEU A 62 2.58 9.95 2.46
CA LEU A 62 2.14 9.59 3.81
C LEU A 62 2.36 10.72 4.82
N LYS A 63 3.53 11.38 4.80
CA LYS A 63 3.83 12.50 5.71
C LYS A 63 2.84 13.64 5.55
N VAL A 64 2.43 13.94 4.31
CA VAL A 64 1.45 15.00 4.01
C VAL A 64 0.05 14.61 4.51
N GLU A 65 -0.36 13.36 4.33
CA GLU A 65 -1.66 12.85 4.81
C GLU A 65 -1.77 12.73 6.34
N GLU A 66 -0.63 12.65 7.04
CA GLU A 66 -0.56 12.58 8.49
C GLU A 66 -0.39 13.94 9.18
N SER A 67 -0.18 15.02 8.41
CA SER A 67 -0.06 16.40 8.91
C SER A 67 -1.42 17.06 9.05
#